data_AF-A0A514EGE2-F1
#
_entry.id   AF-A0A514EGE2-F1
#
_cell.length_a   1.000
_cell.length_b   1.000
_cell.length_c   1.000
_cell.angle_alpha   90.00
_cell.angle_beta   90.00
_cell.angle_gamma   90.00
#
_symmetry.space_group_name_H-M   'P 1'
#
loop_
_entity.id
_entity.type
_entity.pdbx_description
1 polymer ?
#
loop_
_entity_poly.entity_id
_entity_poly.type
_entity_poly.pdbx_seq_one_letter_code
_entity_poly.pdbx_strand_id
1 'polypeptide(L)'
;MHRYVIVDCAVRHDAAKTLRFYAEQLPHRALFQGQPEAKHAHAGPWLVQVDHSNALHGWLNALDGTCAPCVTYLAASVGFEAVFTHLQSLLDMKLSDGSSALLRFYDPRVMGQLQKVLTEEQFCSIIAPFTEWRTRQGWCSNAQH
;
A
#
# COMPACT_ATOMS: atom_id res chain seq x y z
N MET A 1 12.79 5.66 -12.04
CA MET A 1 12.15 4.70 -11.13
C MET A 1 11.51 5.49 -10.00
N HIS A 2 10.21 5.28 -9.76
CA HIS A 2 9.43 6.00 -8.77
C HIS A 2 9.38 5.20 -7.47
N ARG A 3 9.31 5.91 -6.34
CA ARG A 3 9.14 5.32 -5.01
C ARG A 3 7.78 5.71 -4.46
N TYR A 4 7.12 4.73 -3.85
CA TYR A 4 5.83 4.93 -3.21
C TYR A 4 5.82 4.30 -1.83
N VAL A 5 4.89 4.77 -1.02
CA VAL A 5 4.60 4.19 0.28
C VAL A 5 3.10 4.01 0.41
N ILE A 6 2.70 2.84 0.89
CA ILE A 6 1.36 2.62 1.44
C ILE A 6 1.45 2.77 2.95
N VAL A 7 0.57 3.57 3.53
CA VAL A 7 0.41 3.71 4.98
C VAL A 7 -1.00 3.27 5.38
N ASP A 8 -1.11 2.19 6.15
CA ASP A 8 -2.36 1.81 6.82
C ASP A 8 -2.61 2.79 7.98
N CYS A 9 -3.44 3.79 7.73
CA CYS A 9 -3.72 4.85 8.70
C CYS A 9 -4.61 4.38 9.86
N ALA A 10 -5.06 3.12 9.88
CA ALA A 10 -5.77 2.55 11.03
C ALA A 10 -4.90 2.48 12.30
N VAL A 11 -3.57 2.51 12.15
CA VAL A 11 -2.61 2.42 13.26
C VAL A 11 -2.72 3.55 14.27
N ARG A 12 -3.16 4.75 13.85
CA ARG A 12 -3.26 5.94 14.71
C ARG A 12 -4.33 6.89 14.19
N HIS A 13 -5.15 7.45 15.08
CA HIS A 13 -6.30 8.28 14.70
C HIS A 13 -5.95 9.51 13.84
N ASP A 14 -4.75 10.06 14.00
CA ASP A 14 -4.25 11.23 13.30
C ASP A 14 -3.35 10.89 12.10
N ALA A 15 -3.05 9.60 11.84
CA ALA A 15 -2.08 9.17 10.84
C ALA A 15 -2.38 9.76 9.45
N ALA A 16 -3.63 9.70 8.99
CA ALA A 16 -4.01 10.27 7.69
C ALA A 16 -3.87 11.80 7.66
N LYS A 17 -4.14 12.50 8.77
CA LYS A 17 -3.96 13.95 8.85
C LYS A 17 -2.48 14.32 8.78
N THR A 18 -1.63 13.62 9.55
CA THR A 18 -0.19 13.83 9.57
C THR A 18 0.46 13.47 8.23
N LEU A 19 0.00 12.39 7.59
CA LEU A 19 0.43 12.00 6.24
C LEU A 19 0.18 13.12 5.24
N ARG A 20 -1.05 13.65 5.18
CA ARG A 20 -1.40 14.75 4.26
C ARG A 20 -0.59 16.01 4.53
N PHE A 21 -0.27 16.29 5.79
CA PHE A 21 0.58 17.43 6.13
C PHE A 21 1.99 17.27 5.55
N TYR A 22 2.63 16.11 5.73
CA TYR A 22 3.97 15.88 5.18
C TYR A 22 3.99 15.65 3.66
N ALA A 23 2.88 15.17 3.09
CA ALA A 23 2.73 14.86 1.68
C ALA A 23 2.04 15.99 0.88
N GLU A 24 1.85 17.18 1.45
CA GLU A 24 1.06 18.27 0.82
C GLU A 24 1.48 18.57 -0.62
N GLN A 25 2.79 18.55 -0.89
CA GLN A 25 3.38 18.82 -2.20
C GLN A 25 3.66 17.56 -3.03
N LEU A 26 3.22 16.40 -2.57
CA LEU A 26 3.46 15.10 -3.20
C LEU A 26 2.14 14.49 -3.68
N PRO A 27 2.14 13.71 -4.78
CA PRO A 27 0.99 12.90 -5.14
C PRO A 27 0.62 11.94 -4.00
N HIS A 28 -0.60 12.08 -3.47
CA HIS A 28 -1.11 11.22 -2.42
C HIS A 28 -2.63 11.03 -2.52
N ARG A 29 -3.12 9.83 -2.20
CA ARG A 29 -4.55 9.50 -2.27
C ARG A 29 -4.91 8.31 -1.39
N ALA A 30 -6.07 8.34 -0.74
CA ALA A 30 -6.63 7.18 -0.06
C ALA A 30 -7.06 6.13 -1.10
N LEU A 31 -6.64 4.87 -0.95
CA LEU A 31 -7.06 3.79 -1.88
C LEU A 31 -8.56 3.50 -1.78
N PHE A 32 -9.19 3.81 -0.64
CA PHE A 32 -10.64 3.72 -0.46
C PHE A 32 -11.43 4.84 -1.16
N GLN A 33 -10.78 5.81 -1.80
CA GLN A 33 -11.49 6.87 -2.51
C GLN A 33 -12.29 6.29 -3.68
N GLY A 34 -13.61 6.49 -3.68
CA GLY A 34 -14.50 5.95 -4.70
C GLY A 34 -14.85 4.47 -4.53
N GLN A 35 -14.43 3.84 -3.43
CA GLN A 35 -14.73 2.45 -3.07
C GLN A 35 -15.88 2.35 -2.06
N PRO A 36 -16.53 1.18 -1.89
CA PRO A 36 -17.53 0.97 -0.84
C PRO A 36 -17.04 1.37 0.57
N GLU A 37 -15.74 1.26 0.83
CA GLU A 37 -15.07 1.61 2.07
C GLU A 37 -14.75 3.11 2.23
N ALA A 38 -15.19 3.98 1.31
CA ALA A 38 -14.84 5.41 1.31
C ALA A 38 -15.10 6.13 2.65
N LYS A 39 -16.13 5.70 3.41
CA LYS A 39 -16.41 6.22 4.77
C LYS A 39 -15.26 6.02 5.77
N HIS A 40 -14.38 5.04 5.50
CA HIS A 40 -13.21 4.71 6.30
C HIS A 40 -11.91 5.28 5.73
N ALA A 41 -11.94 6.12 4.69
CA ALA A 41 -10.73 6.66 4.06
C ALA A 41 -9.78 7.39 5.04
N HIS A 42 -10.32 7.98 6.12
CA HIS A 42 -9.53 8.64 7.17
C HIS A 42 -8.67 7.67 8.01
N ALA A 43 -9.01 6.39 8.02
CA ALA A 43 -8.33 5.32 8.74
C ALA A 43 -7.94 4.15 7.81
N GLY A 44 -8.03 4.34 6.49
CA GLY A 44 -7.70 3.32 5.50
C GLY A 44 -6.27 3.43 4.98
N PRO A 45 -5.92 2.64 3.96
CA PRO A 45 -4.62 2.71 3.33
C PRO A 45 -4.50 3.94 2.40
N TRP A 46 -3.41 4.70 2.58
CA TRP A 46 -3.05 5.84 1.74
C TRP A 46 -1.83 5.51 0.89
N LEU A 47 -1.90 5.80 -0.41
CA LEU A 47 -0.74 5.77 -1.30
C LEU A 47 -0.12 7.18 -1.34
N VAL A 48 1.21 7.24 -1.22
CA VAL A 48 1.99 8.47 -1.38
C VAL A 48 3.15 8.18 -2.31
N GLN A 49 3.36 9.02 -3.32
CA GLN A 49 4.63 9.04 -4.05
C GLN A 49 5.65 9.80 -3.22
N VAL A 50 6.78 9.18 -2.90
CA VAL A 50 7.82 9.77 -2.06
C VAL A 50 9.00 10.24 -2.90
N ASP A 51 9.60 11.34 -2.47
CA ASP A 51 10.80 11.94 -3.03
C ASP A 51 12.01 11.71 -2.09
N HIS A 52 12.92 12.68 -1.95
CA HIS A 52 14.03 12.63 -1.00
C HIS A 52 13.77 13.48 0.27
N SER A 53 12.52 13.84 0.57
CA SER A 53 12.14 14.69 1.71
C SER A 53 12.46 14.04 3.06
N ASN A 54 13.38 14.63 3.82
CA ASN A 54 13.79 14.10 5.13
C ASN A 54 12.64 14.05 6.16
N ALA A 55 11.70 14.99 6.11
CA ALA A 55 10.63 15.10 7.11
C ALA A 55 9.62 13.94 7.01
N LEU A 56 9.16 13.64 5.79
CA LEU A 56 8.23 12.52 5.57
C LEU A 56 8.90 11.19 5.92
N HIS A 57 10.16 10.98 5.52
CA HIS A 57 10.90 9.76 5.86
C HIS A 57 11.10 9.62 7.38
N GLY A 58 11.41 10.71 8.09
CA GLY A 58 11.53 10.68 9.54
C GLY A 58 10.23 10.24 10.23
N TRP A 59 9.10 10.77 9.78
CA TRP A 59 7.78 10.37 10.29
C TRP A 59 7.43 8.91 9.95
N LEU A 60 7.66 8.48 8.70
CA LEU A 60 7.43 7.09 8.27
C LEU A 60 8.26 6.09 9.08
N ASN A 61 9.54 6.39 9.31
CA ASN A 61 10.43 5.55 10.11
C ASN A 61 9.96 5.45 11.57
N ALA A 62 9.51 6.56 12.16
CA ALA A 62 8.94 6.55 13.50
C ALA A 62 7.63 5.74 13.58
N LEU A 63 6.81 5.81 12.52
CA LEU A 63 5.55 5.07 12.42
C LEU A 63 5.78 3.57 12.27
N ASP A 64 6.71 3.15 11.41
CA ASP A 64 7.06 1.73 11.19
C ASP A 64 7.79 1.10 12.40
N GLY A 65 8.43 1.94 13.22
CA GLY A 65 9.02 1.57 14.51
C GLY A 65 8.02 1.25 15.63
N THR A 66 6.71 1.46 15.41
CA THR A 66 5.67 1.11 16.38
C THR A 66 5.41 -0.41 16.46
N CYS A 67 4.51 -0.85 17.36
CA CYS A 67 4.23 -2.27 17.57
C CYS A 67 3.51 -2.95 16.39
N ALA A 68 2.80 -2.19 15.54
CA ALA A 68 1.99 -2.73 14.45
C ALA A 68 2.57 -2.34 13.07
N PRO A 69 2.94 -3.31 12.21
CA PRO A 69 3.38 -3.02 10.85
C PRO A 69 2.27 -2.30 10.06
N CYS A 70 2.56 -1.11 9.57
CA CYS A 70 1.58 -0.26 8.87
C CYS A 70 2.17 0.48 7.66
N VAL A 71 3.47 0.31 7.38
CA VAL A 71 4.16 0.97 6.28
C VAL A 71 4.65 -0.09 5.28
N THR A 72 4.32 0.11 4.01
CA THR A 72 4.81 -0.71 2.89
C THR A 72 5.51 0.20 1.90
N TYR A 73 6.77 -0.08 1.59
CA TYR A 73 7.58 0.62 0.62
C TYR A 73 7.50 -0.09 -0.73
N LEU A 74 7.30 0.68 -1.79
CA LEU A 74 7.14 0.18 -3.15
C LEU A 74 8.09 0.91 -4.09
N ALA A 75 8.53 0.22 -5.13
CA ALA A 75 9.20 0.85 -6.25
C ALA A 75 8.63 0.34 -7.58
N ALA A 76 8.40 1.26 -8.53
CA ALA A 76 7.81 0.96 -9.83
C ALA A 76 8.40 1.86 -10.93
N SER A 77 8.36 1.39 -12.17
CA SER A 77 8.70 2.19 -13.36
C SER A 77 7.56 3.11 -13.81
N VAL A 78 6.31 2.77 -13.45
CA VAL A 78 5.10 3.50 -13.81
C VAL A 78 4.78 4.64 -12.82
N GLY A 79 4.03 5.64 -13.30
CA GLY A 79 3.64 6.82 -12.52
C GLY A 79 2.48 6.59 -11.53
N PHE A 80 2.21 7.60 -10.71
CA PHE A 80 1.28 7.52 -9.57
C PHE A 80 -0.12 7.00 -9.93
N GLU A 81 -0.75 7.52 -10.99
CA GLU A 81 -2.12 7.11 -11.34
C GLU A 81 -2.20 5.63 -11.77
N ALA A 82 -1.17 5.11 -12.45
CA ALA A 82 -1.09 3.70 -12.83
C ALA A 82 -0.93 2.81 -11.60
N VAL A 83 -0.04 3.20 -10.67
CA VAL A 83 0.13 2.51 -9.38
C VAL A 83 -1.16 2.56 -8.56
N PHE A 84 -1.79 3.73 -8.46
CA PHE A 84 -3.03 3.91 -7.71
C PHE A 84 -4.15 3.03 -8.26
N THR A 85 -4.35 3.04 -9.58
CA THR A 85 -5.38 2.23 -10.25
C THR A 85 -5.15 0.75 -10.03
N HIS A 86 -3.91 0.28 -10.16
CA HIS A 86 -3.55 -1.11 -9.89
C HIS A 86 -3.81 -1.50 -8.44
N LEU A 87 -3.31 -0.72 -7.47
CA LEU A 87 -3.53 -1.01 -6.05
C LEU A 87 -5.02 -0.95 -5.66
N GLN A 88 -5.79 -0.05 -6.27
CA GLN A 88 -7.21 0.06 -6.02
C GLN A 88 -7.98 -1.13 -6.60
N SER A 89 -7.61 -1.64 -7.79
CA SER A 89 -8.27 -2.82 -8.38
C SER A 89 -8.04 -4.09 -7.56
N LEU A 90 -6.93 -4.16 -6.80
CA LEU A 90 -6.64 -5.26 -5.90
C LEU A 90 -7.53 -5.27 -4.64
N LEU A 91 -8.23 -4.17 -4.29
CA LEU A 91 -9.06 -4.13 -3.09
C LEU A 91 -10.26 -5.08 -3.17
N ASP A 92 -10.83 -5.25 -4.36
CA ASP A 92 -12.00 -6.10 -4.58
C ASP A 92 -11.59 -7.51 -4.99
N MET A 93 -11.71 -8.47 -4.06
CA MET A 93 -11.50 -9.89 -4.35
C MET A 93 -12.83 -10.63 -4.48
N LYS A 94 -12.97 -11.41 -5.55
CA LYS A 94 -14.11 -12.32 -5.74
C LYS A 94 -13.84 -13.67 -5.10
N LEU A 95 -14.77 -14.12 -4.27
CA LEU A 95 -14.74 -15.44 -3.64
C LEU A 95 -15.42 -16.49 -4.54
N SER A 96 -15.17 -17.76 -4.24
CA SER A 96 -15.70 -18.90 -5.01
C SER A 96 -17.23 -19.00 -5.00
N ASP A 97 -17.88 -18.44 -3.98
CA ASP A 97 -19.34 -18.33 -3.87
C ASP A 97 -19.93 -17.11 -4.61
N GLY A 98 -19.08 -16.34 -5.30
CA GLY A 98 -19.47 -15.13 -6.04
C GLY A 98 -19.56 -13.86 -5.20
N SER A 99 -19.37 -13.95 -3.89
CA SER A 99 -19.33 -12.78 -3.01
C SER A 99 -18.05 -11.95 -3.22
N SER A 100 -18.09 -10.68 -2.81
CA SER A 100 -16.93 -9.79 -2.79
C SER A 100 -16.37 -9.68 -1.38
N ALA A 101 -15.05 -9.69 -1.27
CA ALA A 101 -14.31 -9.44 -0.04
C ALA A 101 -13.22 -8.38 -0.27
N LEU A 102 -12.97 -7.58 0.77
CA LEU A 102 -11.86 -6.63 0.77
C LEU A 102 -10.53 -7.36 0.95
N LEU A 103 -9.68 -7.33 -0.06
CA LEU A 103 -8.32 -7.86 0.05
C LEU A 103 -7.41 -6.81 0.70
N ARG A 104 -7.02 -7.09 1.94
CA ARG A 104 -6.16 -6.20 2.72
C ARG A 104 -4.67 -6.39 2.42
N PHE A 105 -4.27 -6.37 1.13
CA PHE A 105 -2.86 -6.53 0.73
C PHE A 105 -1.91 -5.51 1.39
N TYR A 106 -2.46 -4.35 1.78
CA TYR A 106 -1.75 -3.26 2.45
C TYR A 106 -1.42 -3.55 3.90
N ASP A 107 -2.06 -4.55 4.52
CA ASP A 107 -1.67 -5.07 5.83
C ASP A 107 -0.47 -6.01 5.61
N PRO A 108 0.73 -5.69 6.14
CA PRO A 108 1.91 -6.51 5.91
C PRO A 108 1.75 -7.97 6.36
N ARG A 109 0.88 -8.24 7.35
CA ARG A 109 0.60 -9.61 7.82
C ARG A 109 -0.18 -10.39 6.78
N VAL A 110 -1.12 -9.75 6.09
CA VAL A 110 -1.92 -10.36 5.04
C VAL A 110 -1.05 -10.65 3.82
N MET A 111 -0.22 -9.69 3.40
CA MET A 111 0.70 -9.90 2.27
C MET A 111 1.60 -11.13 2.45
N GLY A 112 2.16 -11.32 3.66
CA GLY A 112 2.97 -12.50 3.98
C GLY A 112 2.20 -13.83 3.96
N GLN A 113 0.88 -13.81 4.16
CA GLN A 113 0.03 -15.01 3.99
C GLN A 113 -0.34 -15.24 2.54
N LEU A 114 -0.61 -14.17 1.77
CA LEU A 114 -0.94 -14.27 0.35
C LEU A 114 0.14 -15.03 -0.43
N GLN A 115 1.40 -14.75 -0.15
CA GLN A 115 2.53 -15.46 -0.77
C GLN A 115 2.52 -16.99 -0.51
N LYS A 116 1.88 -17.46 0.56
CA LYS A 116 1.81 -18.89 0.92
C LYS A 116 0.60 -19.61 0.34
N VAL A 117 -0.46 -18.87 0.02
CA VAL A 117 -1.76 -19.45 -0.37
C VAL A 117 -2.07 -19.25 -1.86
N LEU A 118 -1.52 -18.21 -2.47
CA LEU A 118 -1.71 -17.93 -3.88
C LEU A 118 -0.73 -18.73 -4.73
N THR A 119 -1.14 -19.04 -5.96
CA THR A 119 -0.20 -19.54 -6.97
C THR A 119 0.81 -18.46 -7.32
N GLU A 120 1.94 -18.86 -7.91
CA GLU A 120 2.95 -17.91 -8.39
C GLU A 120 2.35 -16.90 -9.38
N GLU A 121 1.52 -17.36 -10.32
CA GLU A 121 0.84 -16.51 -11.30
C GLU A 121 -0.07 -15.46 -10.62
N GLN A 122 -0.88 -15.89 -9.64
CA GLN A 122 -1.75 -15.00 -8.87
C GLN A 122 -0.93 -13.97 -8.08
N PHE A 123 0.14 -14.40 -7.44
CA PHE A 123 1.01 -13.50 -6.67
C PHE A 123 1.75 -12.52 -7.58
N CYS A 124 2.28 -12.99 -8.72
CA CYS A 124 2.89 -12.14 -9.74
C CYS A 124 1.92 -11.09 -10.28
N SER A 125 0.63 -11.40 -10.43
CA SER A 125 -0.38 -10.42 -10.82
C SER A 125 -0.55 -9.29 -9.80
N ILE A 126 -0.42 -9.60 -8.50
CA ILE A 126 -0.49 -8.61 -7.41
C ILE A 126 0.70 -7.66 -7.49
N ILE A 127 1.92 -8.20 -7.66
CA ILE A 127 3.16 -7.41 -7.63
C ILE A 127 3.58 -6.86 -9.00
N ALA A 128 2.81 -7.11 -10.06
CA ALA A 128 3.20 -6.89 -11.45
C ALA A 128 3.91 -5.54 -11.75
N PRO A 129 3.38 -4.37 -11.37
CA PRO A 129 4.01 -3.09 -11.69
C PRO A 129 5.21 -2.75 -10.79
N PHE A 130 5.51 -3.57 -9.78
CA PHE A 130 6.48 -3.28 -8.74
C PHE A 130 7.75 -4.10 -8.90
N THR A 131 8.88 -3.42 -8.97
CA THR A 131 10.22 -4.04 -8.90
C THR A 131 10.65 -4.31 -7.46
N GLU A 132 10.11 -3.55 -6.51
CA GLU A 132 10.31 -3.76 -5.08
C GLU A 132 9.00 -3.60 -4.33
N TRP A 133 8.72 -4.54 -3.43
CA TRP A 133 7.66 -4.44 -2.43
C TRP A 133 8.23 -4.89 -1.08
N ARG A 134 8.40 -3.94 -0.17
CA ARG A 134 9.09 -4.14 1.11
C ARG A 134 8.23 -3.71 2.28
N THR A 135 8.19 -4.57 3.28
CA THR A 135 7.55 -4.31 4.57
C THR A 135 8.52 -4.67 5.69
N ARG A 136 8.18 -4.35 6.94
CA ARG A 136 8.94 -4.84 8.10
C ARG A 136 8.96 -6.38 8.22
N GLN A 137 8.02 -7.08 7.59
CA GLN A 137 7.96 -8.54 7.64
C GLN A 137 8.78 -9.23 6.54
N GLY A 138 9.29 -8.48 5.57
CA GLY A 138 10.06 -9.05 4.46
C GLY A 138 9.95 -8.21 3.19
N TRP A 139 10.60 -8.69 2.15
CA TRP A 139 10.65 -8.04 0.85
C TRP A 139 10.35 -9.05 -0.25
N CYS A 140 9.72 -8.61 -1.32
CA CYS A 140 9.61 -9.34 -2.57
C CYS A 140 9.95 -8.42 -3.74
N SER A 141 10.49 -9.01 -4.79
CA SER A 141 10.89 -8.33 -6.01
C SER A 141 10.35 -9.09 -7.21
N ASN A 142 9.74 -8.37 -8.15
CA ASN A 142 9.45 -8.95 -9.45
C ASN A 142 10.72 -8.86 -10.31
N ALA A 143 11.40 -10.00 -10.52
CA ALA A 143 12.63 -10.07 -11.31
C ALA A 143 12.39 -9.96 -12.84
N GLN A 144 11.15 -9.73 -13.27
CA GLN A 144 10.78 -9.58 -14.70
C GLN A 144 11.04 -8.17 -15.25
N HIS A 145 11.66 -7.27 -14.48
CA HIS A 145 11.96 -5.88 -14.87
C HIS A 145 13.37 -5.42 -14.47
#